data_AF-A0A960ZWD7-F1
#
_entry.id   AF-A0A960ZWD7-F1
#
_cell.length_a   1.000
_cell.length_b   1.000
_cell.length_c   1.000
_cell.angle_alpha   90.00
_cell.angle_beta   90.00
_cell.angle_gamma   90.00
#
_symmetry.space_group_name_H-M   'P 1'
#
loop_
_entity.id
_entity.type
_entity.pdbx_description
1 polymer ?
#
loop_
_entity_poly.entity_id
_entity_poly.type
_entity_poly.pdbx_seq_one_letter_code
_entity_poly.pdbx_strand_id
1 'polypeptide(L)'
;GGSTTGSITINFNATSGNRSNDASANVMNGLISDGLCAGVSVAITGSGGGQLGVWRLNNNNNSYTGNTSVTTGTLIFTSIADAGVNSAIGAGNGLTVGSSSHVKYVGGTAATDRAITGNGLFYNNGSGALTLNGTVAAGLTFRGNQSFIVNGLISGNSGISRTDGGTVFLNNDNNSFVGDLSISDGAFRAGTLFNNGTNSAIGNTGRLVLGQGSGTVGRFEYSGVTTSTDRLILMRNDAVGTTGRGIVDILTAGETVVFTNGVRTNSSAIDRVAE
;
A
#
# COMPACT_ATOMS: atom_id res chain seq x y z
N GLY A 1 2.38 -38.75 9.90
CA GLY A 1 3.38 -38.24 8.96
C GLY A 1 3.08 -38.80 7.60
N GLY A 2 2.75 -37.94 6.64
CA GLY A 2 2.60 -38.27 5.23
C GLY A 2 3.15 -37.10 4.45
N SER A 3 4.12 -37.36 3.56
CA SER A 3 4.68 -36.32 2.68
C SER A 3 3.69 -36.08 1.54
N THR A 4 2.95 -34.98 1.60
CA THR A 4 2.17 -34.50 0.47
C THR A 4 3.09 -33.72 -0.46
N THR A 5 3.20 -34.15 -1.72
CA THR A 5 4.01 -33.50 -2.76
C THR A 5 3.31 -32.28 -3.39
N GLY A 6 2.17 -31.83 -2.83
CA GLY A 6 1.38 -30.69 -3.32
C GLY A 6 1.14 -29.65 -2.23
N SER A 7 0.98 -28.39 -2.63
CA SER A 7 0.62 -27.32 -1.71
C SER A 7 -0.81 -27.52 -1.19
N ILE A 8 -0.98 -27.49 0.13
CA ILE A 8 -2.29 -27.50 0.79
C ILE A 8 -2.71 -26.06 1.01
N THR A 9 -3.95 -25.69 0.68
CA THR A 9 -4.49 -24.37 1.03
C THR A 9 -5.51 -24.48 2.14
N ILE A 10 -5.28 -23.77 3.25
CA ILE A 10 -6.27 -23.56 4.29
C ILE A 10 -7.11 -22.35 3.90
N ASN A 11 -8.40 -22.56 3.69
CA ASN A 11 -9.34 -21.51 3.31
C ASN A 11 -10.08 -20.99 4.54
N PHE A 12 -9.84 -19.74 4.88
CA PHE A 12 -10.57 -18.98 5.87
C PHE A 12 -11.68 -18.19 5.16
N ASN A 13 -12.87 -18.80 5.11
CA ASN A 13 -14.06 -18.22 4.49
C ASN A 13 -15.01 -17.77 5.60
N ALA A 14 -15.36 -16.49 5.64
CA ALA A 14 -16.31 -15.98 6.64
C ALA A 14 -17.26 -14.93 6.06
N THR A 15 -18.45 -14.87 6.66
CA THR A 15 -19.43 -13.78 6.49
C THR A 15 -19.59 -12.94 7.76
N SER A 16 -19.02 -13.40 8.87
CA SER A 16 -18.98 -12.72 10.17
C SER A 16 -17.76 -11.79 10.31
N GLY A 17 -17.84 -10.88 11.27
CA GLY A 17 -16.84 -9.84 11.51
C GLY A 17 -16.96 -8.67 10.54
N ASN A 18 -16.58 -7.48 11.00
CA ASN A 18 -16.74 -6.23 10.29
C ASN A 18 -15.43 -5.45 10.28
N ARG A 19 -14.96 -5.07 9.08
CA ARG A 19 -13.67 -4.37 8.91
C ARG A 19 -13.62 -3.02 9.63
N SER A 20 -14.76 -2.37 9.84
CA SER A 20 -14.83 -1.10 10.57
C SER A 20 -14.72 -1.27 12.09
N ASN A 21 -14.81 -2.51 12.60
CA ASN A 21 -14.64 -2.85 14.00
C ASN A 21 -13.70 -4.05 14.14
N ASP A 22 -12.40 -3.80 14.26
CA ASP A 22 -11.37 -4.84 14.31
C ASP A 22 -11.61 -5.88 15.43
N ALA A 23 -12.27 -5.50 16.53
CA ALA A 23 -12.60 -6.40 17.64
C ALA A 23 -13.66 -7.46 17.28
N SER A 24 -14.40 -7.27 16.19
CA SER A 24 -15.40 -8.22 15.70
C SER A 24 -14.82 -9.32 14.80
N ALA A 25 -13.51 -9.28 14.52
CA ALA A 25 -12.86 -10.26 13.64
C ALA A 25 -12.94 -11.69 14.20
N ASN A 26 -13.01 -12.68 13.29
CA ASN A 26 -12.82 -14.07 13.65
C ASN A 26 -11.33 -14.29 13.97
N VAL A 27 -11.02 -14.75 15.17
CA VAL A 27 -9.64 -14.79 15.67
C VAL A 27 -9.03 -16.19 15.54
N MET A 28 -7.88 -16.27 14.88
CA MET A 28 -7.04 -17.46 14.82
C MET A 28 -5.78 -17.24 15.68
N ASN A 29 -5.74 -17.90 16.83
CA ASN A 29 -4.61 -17.88 17.77
C ASN A 29 -3.77 -19.17 17.73
N GLY A 30 -4.27 -20.22 17.09
CA GLY A 30 -3.57 -21.51 16.98
C GLY A 30 -2.29 -21.40 16.15
N LEU A 31 -1.41 -22.39 16.29
CA LEU A 31 -0.26 -22.54 15.40
C LEU A 31 -0.72 -23.14 14.07
N ILE A 32 -0.46 -22.44 12.97
CA ILE A 32 -0.50 -23.03 11.63
C ILE A 32 0.93 -23.36 11.21
N SER A 33 1.17 -24.64 10.92
CA SER A 33 2.47 -25.16 10.51
C SER A 33 2.27 -26.27 9.47
N ASP A 34 3.25 -26.42 8.58
CA ASP A 34 3.34 -27.54 7.65
C ASP A 34 4.27 -28.66 8.16
N GLY A 35 4.77 -28.55 9.40
CA GLY A 35 5.50 -29.62 10.08
C GLY A 35 6.77 -30.06 9.37
N LEU A 36 7.48 -29.13 8.69
CA LEU A 36 8.66 -29.35 7.85
C LEU A 36 8.38 -30.05 6.50
N CYS A 37 7.11 -30.25 6.14
CA CYS A 37 6.70 -30.77 4.83
C CYS A 37 6.20 -29.63 3.92
N ALA A 38 6.12 -29.87 2.61
CA ALA A 38 5.89 -28.80 1.63
C ALA A 38 4.54 -28.06 1.80
N GLY A 39 4.63 -26.74 2.04
CA GLY A 39 3.83 -25.72 1.38
C GLY A 39 2.35 -25.61 1.79
N VAL A 40 2.06 -25.40 3.07
CA VAL A 40 0.72 -24.93 3.47
C VAL A 40 0.59 -23.45 3.13
N SER A 41 -0.37 -23.10 2.28
CA SER A 41 -0.78 -21.73 1.98
C SER A 41 -2.04 -21.37 2.76
N VAL A 42 -2.24 -20.07 3.01
CA VAL A 42 -3.43 -19.55 3.67
C VAL A 42 -4.16 -18.62 2.72
N ALA A 43 -5.45 -18.89 2.49
CA ALA A 43 -6.31 -18.04 1.67
C ALA A 43 -7.45 -17.49 2.52
N ILE A 44 -7.67 -16.18 2.45
CA ILE A 44 -8.74 -15.49 3.17
C ILE A 44 -9.73 -14.95 2.15
N THR A 45 -10.98 -15.36 2.29
CA THR A 45 -12.09 -14.83 1.52
C THR A 45 -13.19 -14.32 2.44
N GLY A 46 -13.69 -13.14 2.09
CA GLY A 46 -14.79 -12.48 2.77
C GLY A 46 -15.89 -12.08 1.79
N SER A 47 -16.88 -11.37 2.31
CA SER A 47 -18.07 -10.94 1.55
C SER A 47 -18.24 -9.42 1.61
N GLY A 48 -19.11 -8.88 0.75
CA GLY A 48 -19.39 -7.44 0.71
C GLY A 48 -18.16 -6.59 0.38
N GLY A 49 -17.32 -7.03 -0.57
CA GLY A 49 -16.12 -6.29 -0.98
C GLY A 49 -15.09 -6.14 0.14
N GLY A 50 -14.99 -7.11 1.04
CA GLY A 50 -14.08 -7.10 2.17
C GLY A 50 -14.61 -6.37 3.42
N GLN A 51 -15.83 -5.83 3.40
CA GLN A 51 -16.45 -5.24 4.59
C GLN A 51 -16.78 -6.30 5.66
N LEU A 52 -17.21 -7.48 5.22
CA LEU A 52 -17.55 -8.62 6.07
C LEU A 52 -16.60 -9.79 5.81
N GLY A 53 -16.53 -10.75 6.74
CA GLY A 53 -15.61 -11.87 6.63
C GLY A 53 -14.19 -11.47 7.01
N VAL A 54 -14.05 -10.93 8.22
CA VAL A 54 -12.78 -10.45 8.74
C VAL A 54 -12.12 -11.57 9.54
N TRP A 55 -10.86 -11.87 9.19
CA TRP A 55 -10.01 -12.79 9.95
C TRP A 55 -8.86 -12.06 10.58
N ARG A 56 -8.52 -12.45 11.81
CA ARG A 56 -7.37 -11.94 12.54
C ARG A 56 -6.42 -13.08 12.89
N LEU A 57 -5.19 -13.00 12.40
CA LEU A 57 -4.12 -13.94 12.74
C LEU A 57 -3.21 -13.28 13.78
N ASN A 58 -3.16 -13.85 14.98
CA ASN A 58 -2.39 -13.29 16.11
C ASN A 58 -1.15 -14.10 16.48
N ASN A 59 -1.06 -15.35 16.02
CA ASN A 59 0.04 -16.22 16.40
C ASN A 59 1.31 -15.86 15.62
N ASN A 60 2.21 -15.11 16.26
CA ASN A 60 3.45 -14.66 15.63
C ASN A 60 4.43 -15.81 15.27
N ASN A 61 4.13 -17.05 15.66
CA ASN A 61 4.97 -18.22 15.42
C ASN A 61 4.44 -19.14 14.31
N ASN A 62 3.44 -18.71 13.51
CA ASN A 62 3.02 -19.51 12.36
C ASN A 62 4.20 -19.75 11.41
N SER A 63 4.40 -21.01 11.02
CA SER A 63 5.59 -21.49 10.30
C SER A 63 5.29 -22.10 8.94
N TYR A 64 4.04 -22.02 8.48
CA TYR A 64 3.67 -22.49 7.15
C TYR A 64 4.45 -21.73 6.06
N THR A 65 4.98 -22.47 5.09
CA THR A 65 5.89 -21.94 4.05
C THR A 65 5.19 -21.48 2.78
N GLY A 66 3.91 -21.77 2.61
CA GLY A 66 3.08 -21.21 1.53
C GLY A 66 2.72 -19.75 1.80
N ASN A 67 2.27 -19.07 0.75
CA ASN A 67 1.94 -17.64 0.85
C ASN A 67 0.58 -17.43 1.53
N THR A 68 0.42 -16.26 2.13
CA THR A 68 -0.89 -15.76 2.57
C THR A 68 -1.51 -14.93 1.45
N SER A 69 -2.77 -15.18 1.13
CA SER A 69 -3.51 -14.43 0.11
C SER A 69 -4.86 -13.98 0.62
N VAL A 70 -5.29 -12.79 0.19
CA VAL A 70 -6.61 -12.24 0.51
C VAL A 70 -7.27 -11.80 -0.80
N THR A 71 -8.35 -12.46 -1.22
CA THR A 71 -8.96 -12.19 -2.54
C THR A 71 -10.02 -11.09 -2.44
N THR A 72 -11.02 -11.27 -1.56
CA THR A 72 -12.20 -10.39 -1.40
C THR A 72 -12.59 -10.14 0.07
N GLY A 73 -11.66 -10.38 1.00
CA GLY A 73 -11.89 -10.32 2.45
C GLY A 73 -11.04 -9.28 3.18
N THR A 74 -11.13 -9.29 4.52
CA THR A 74 -10.18 -8.56 5.36
C THR A 74 -9.30 -9.52 6.16
N LEU A 75 -7.99 -9.31 6.09
CA LEU A 75 -7.03 -9.89 7.01
C LEU A 75 -6.52 -8.82 7.98
N ILE A 76 -6.47 -9.15 9.26
CA ILE A 76 -5.77 -8.40 10.30
C ILE A 76 -4.64 -9.27 10.84
N PHE A 77 -3.41 -8.75 10.96
CA PHE A 77 -2.28 -9.54 11.44
C PHE A 77 -1.30 -8.73 12.28
N THR A 78 -0.70 -9.40 13.27
CA THR A 78 0.11 -8.76 14.32
C THR A 78 1.61 -8.77 14.06
N SER A 79 2.10 -9.66 13.20
CA SER A 79 3.52 -9.69 12.83
C SER A 79 3.75 -10.09 11.38
N ILE A 80 4.82 -9.54 10.82
CA ILE A 80 5.40 -9.90 9.53
C ILE A 80 6.92 -9.84 9.71
N ALA A 81 7.61 -10.76 9.06
CA ALA A 81 9.06 -10.92 9.09
C ALA A 81 9.60 -11.09 7.66
N ASP A 82 10.88 -11.42 7.50
CA ASP A 82 11.41 -11.82 6.20
C ASP A 82 10.88 -13.20 5.75
N ALA A 83 11.00 -13.50 4.47
CA ALA A 83 10.73 -14.80 3.89
C ALA A 83 11.53 -15.90 4.61
N GLY A 84 10.90 -17.05 4.84
CA GLY A 84 11.45 -18.14 5.65
C GLY A 84 11.42 -17.91 7.16
N VAL A 85 11.05 -16.72 7.65
CA VAL A 85 10.93 -16.42 9.08
C VAL A 85 9.47 -16.42 9.51
N ASN A 86 9.18 -17.15 10.59
CA ASN A 86 7.84 -17.25 11.16
C ASN A 86 7.24 -15.87 11.48
N SER A 87 5.94 -15.74 11.23
CA SER A 87 5.17 -14.53 11.54
C SER A 87 3.70 -14.85 11.66
N ALA A 88 2.84 -13.88 11.96
CA ALA A 88 1.40 -14.09 12.00
C ALA A 88 0.84 -14.58 10.66
N ILE A 89 1.49 -14.21 9.55
CA ILE A 89 1.14 -14.62 8.18
C ILE A 89 2.05 -15.74 7.63
N GLY A 90 2.70 -16.50 8.52
CA GLY A 90 3.54 -17.63 8.17
C GLY A 90 4.98 -17.25 7.83
N ALA A 91 5.69 -18.21 7.25
CA ALA A 91 7.07 -18.12 6.78
C ALA A 91 7.17 -18.00 5.25
N GLY A 92 6.06 -17.85 4.52
CA GLY A 92 6.06 -17.79 3.05
C GLY A 92 6.82 -16.61 2.44
N ASN A 93 6.92 -16.60 1.11
CA ASN A 93 7.73 -15.62 0.36
C ASN A 93 6.94 -14.37 -0.07
N GLY A 94 5.62 -14.38 0.09
CA GLY A 94 4.79 -13.29 -0.36
C GLY A 94 3.44 -13.18 0.35
N LEU A 95 2.84 -12.01 0.16
CA LEU A 95 1.50 -11.64 0.60
C LEU A 95 0.73 -11.06 -0.59
N THR A 96 -0.41 -11.65 -0.92
CA THR A 96 -1.27 -11.18 -2.01
C THR A 96 -2.46 -10.41 -1.46
N VAL A 97 -2.62 -9.18 -1.93
CA VAL A 97 -3.68 -8.22 -1.59
C VAL A 97 -4.58 -8.04 -2.82
N GLY A 98 -5.60 -8.89 -2.96
CA GLY A 98 -6.55 -8.89 -4.08
C GLY A 98 -7.37 -7.59 -4.20
N SER A 99 -7.97 -7.37 -5.37
CA SER A 99 -8.61 -6.10 -5.78
C SER A 99 -9.76 -5.61 -4.91
N SER A 100 -10.41 -6.49 -4.15
CA SER A 100 -11.46 -6.13 -3.18
C SER A 100 -11.11 -6.58 -1.76
N SER A 101 -9.80 -6.62 -1.48
CA SER A 101 -9.30 -7.03 -0.18
C SER A 101 -8.81 -5.85 0.65
N HIS A 102 -8.84 -6.06 1.96
CA HIS A 102 -8.20 -5.18 2.93
C HIS A 102 -7.23 -6.01 3.76
N VAL A 103 -6.00 -5.54 3.85
CA VAL A 103 -4.96 -6.21 4.62
C VAL A 103 -4.44 -5.22 5.64
N LYS A 104 -4.60 -5.53 6.92
CA LYS A 104 -4.27 -4.61 8.03
C LYS A 104 -3.16 -5.17 8.88
N TYR A 105 -1.99 -4.54 8.80
CA TYR A 105 -0.95 -4.73 9.79
C TYR A 105 -1.28 -3.92 11.04
N VAL A 106 -1.25 -4.58 12.20
CA VAL A 106 -1.56 -3.97 13.51
C VAL A 106 -0.46 -4.22 14.55
N GLY A 107 0.75 -4.58 14.09
CA GLY A 107 1.92 -4.81 14.94
C GLY A 107 2.72 -3.54 15.26
N GLY A 108 3.95 -3.73 15.74
CA GLY A 108 4.90 -2.63 16.02
C GLY A 108 5.66 -2.16 14.78
N THR A 109 6.89 -1.69 14.97
CA THR A 109 7.83 -1.51 13.85
C THR A 109 8.27 -2.86 13.32
N ALA A 110 8.24 -3.05 12.00
CA ALA A 110 8.69 -4.30 11.36
C ALA A 110 9.28 -4.04 9.97
N ALA A 111 10.02 -5.02 9.47
CA ALA A 111 10.55 -5.06 8.12
C ALA A 111 10.28 -6.44 7.49
N THR A 112 10.20 -6.47 6.17
CA THR A 112 10.04 -7.72 5.41
C THR A 112 10.64 -7.61 4.01
N ASP A 113 11.32 -8.66 3.55
CA ASP A 113 11.72 -8.87 2.15
C ASP A 113 10.68 -9.64 1.31
N ARG A 114 9.51 -9.95 1.87
CA ARG A 114 8.42 -10.63 1.16
C ARG A 114 7.90 -9.80 0.00
N ALA A 115 7.54 -10.46 -1.09
CA ALA A 115 6.84 -9.82 -2.19
C ALA A 115 5.40 -9.46 -1.77
N ILE A 116 5.01 -8.19 -1.93
CA ILE A 116 3.63 -7.72 -1.72
C ILE A 116 2.97 -7.55 -3.08
N THR A 117 1.97 -8.36 -3.39
CA THR A 117 1.37 -8.44 -4.73
C THR A 117 -0.11 -8.06 -4.72
N GLY A 118 -0.66 -7.74 -5.89
CA GLY A 118 -2.08 -7.41 -6.07
C GLY A 118 -2.33 -5.90 -6.11
N ASN A 119 -3.59 -5.52 -5.86
CA ASN A 119 -4.12 -4.18 -6.14
C ASN A 119 -5.24 -3.77 -5.16
N GLY A 120 -5.27 -4.36 -3.97
CA GLY A 120 -6.20 -3.98 -2.91
C GLY A 120 -5.66 -2.92 -1.96
N LEU A 121 -6.22 -2.91 -0.75
CA LEU A 121 -5.96 -1.89 0.26
C LEU A 121 -5.03 -2.45 1.35
N PHE A 122 -3.84 -1.88 1.49
CA PHE A 122 -2.86 -2.28 2.50
C PHE A 122 -2.71 -1.22 3.58
N TYR A 123 -3.13 -1.56 4.79
CA TYR A 123 -3.12 -0.67 5.95
C TYR A 123 -1.92 -0.94 6.85
N ASN A 124 -1.22 0.12 7.23
CA ASN A 124 -0.38 0.13 8.42
C ASN A 124 -1.15 0.83 9.55
N ASN A 125 -1.89 0.01 10.31
CA ASN A 125 -2.60 0.41 11.52
C ASN A 125 -1.81 0.02 12.79
N GLY A 126 -0.51 -0.26 12.64
CA GLY A 126 0.36 -0.60 13.74
C GLY A 126 0.73 0.59 14.63
N SER A 127 1.69 0.36 15.51
CA SER A 127 2.28 1.39 16.37
C SER A 127 3.60 1.97 15.81
N GLY A 128 4.06 1.50 14.65
CA GLY A 128 5.35 1.89 14.07
C GLY A 128 5.38 1.78 12.55
N ALA A 129 6.53 2.15 11.96
CA ALA A 129 6.72 2.08 10.52
C ALA A 129 6.82 0.61 10.05
N LEU A 130 6.26 0.35 8.86
CA LEU A 130 6.38 -0.95 8.19
C LEU A 130 7.30 -0.79 6.97
N THR A 131 8.44 -1.48 6.99
CA THR A 131 9.44 -1.44 5.92
C THR A 131 9.25 -2.61 4.96
N LEU A 132 9.11 -2.32 3.67
CA LEU A 132 8.94 -3.27 2.58
C LEU A 132 10.22 -3.29 1.73
N ASN A 133 11.06 -4.29 1.95
CA ASN A 133 12.31 -4.53 1.21
C ASN A 133 12.09 -5.42 -0.03
N GLY A 134 11.06 -6.25 -0.02
CA GLY A 134 10.67 -7.11 -1.14
C GLY A 134 9.96 -6.34 -2.25
N THR A 135 9.77 -6.97 -3.41
CA THR A 135 9.03 -6.35 -4.52
C THR A 135 7.61 -5.99 -4.12
N VAL A 136 7.11 -4.87 -4.64
CA VAL A 136 5.76 -4.38 -4.35
C VAL A 136 5.03 -4.17 -5.66
N ALA A 137 3.83 -4.72 -5.78
CA ALA A 137 3.01 -4.53 -6.96
C ALA A 137 2.47 -3.10 -7.03
N ALA A 138 2.48 -2.55 -8.24
CA ALA A 138 1.67 -1.38 -8.54
C ALA A 138 0.18 -1.73 -8.50
N GLY A 139 -0.67 -0.73 -8.22
CA GLY A 139 -2.11 -0.91 -7.99
C GLY A 139 -2.52 -0.94 -6.53
N LEU A 140 -1.58 -1.05 -5.59
CA LEU A 140 -1.87 -0.98 -4.17
C LEU A 140 -2.28 0.42 -3.73
N THR A 141 -3.22 0.46 -2.78
CA THR A 141 -3.53 1.67 -2.03
C THR A 141 -3.02 1.52 -0.60
N PHE A 142 -2.06 2.37 -0.23
CA PHE A 142 -1.51 2.46 1.11
C PHE A 142 -2.46 3.24 2.03
N ARG A 143 -2.70 2.68 3.20
CA ARG A 143 -3.70 3.17 4.17
C ARG A 143 -3.19 3.07 5.60
N GLY A 144 -3.96 3.60 6.55
CA GLY A 144 -3.58 3.70 7.95
C GLY A 144 -2.67 4.89 8.24
N ASN A 145 -2.66 5.33 9.50
CA ASN A 145 -2.01 6.57 9.93
C ASN A 145 -0.49 6.46 10.06
N GLN A 146 0.05 5.24 10.03
CA GLN A 146 1.49 5.02 10.13
C GLN A 146 2.16 5.01 8.76
N SER A 147 3.47 5.17 8.80
CA SER A 147 4.29 5.25 7.61
C SER A 147 4.61 3.87 7.02
N PHE A 148 4.75 3.85 5.70
CA PHE A 148 5.39 2.75 4.98
C PHE A 148 6.75 3.20 4.50
N ILE A 149 7.76 2.35 4.59
CA ILE A 149 9.07 2.59 3.99
C ILE A 149 9.26 1.56 2.89
N VAL A 150 9.21 1.98 1.62
CA VAL A 150 9.28 1.07 0.48
C VAL A 150 10.66 1.16 -0.16
N ASN A 151 11.49 0.17 0.13
CA ASN A 151 12.84 0.02 -0.43
C ASN A 151 12.83 -0.93 -1.65
N GLY A 152 11.89 -1.87 -1.68
CA GLY A 152 11.76 -2.80 -2.79
C GLY A 152 11.25 -2.14 -4.07
N LEU A 153 11.50 -2.80 -5.20
CA LEU A 153 11.07 -2.34 -6.52
C LEU A 153 9.54 -2.36 -6.62
N ILE A 154 8.95 -1.23 -6.99
CA ILE A 154 7.55 -1.11 -7.39
C ILE A 154 7.44 -1.20 -8.92
N SER A 155 6.68 -2.18 -9.42
CA SER A 155 6.49 -2.40 -10.86
C SER A 155 5.07 -2.85 -11.21
N GLY A 156 4.68 -2.66 -12.47
CA GLY A 156 3.36 -3.04 -12.99
C GLY A 156 2.67 -1.93 -13.78
N ASN A 157 1.52 -2.24 -14.37
CA ASN A 157 0.78 -1.34 -15.27
C ASN A 157 -0.25 -0.42 -14.58
N SER A 158 -0.12 -0.21 -13.27
CA SER A 158 -1.07 0.59 -12.48
C SER A 158 -0.35 1.66 -11.66
N GLY A 159 -1.09 2.68 -11.25
CA GLY A 159 -0.61 3.66 -10.28
C GLY A 159 -0.58 3.10 -8.87
N ILE A 160 -0.07 3.89 -7.92
CA ILE A 160 -0.18 3.61 -6.49
C ILE A 160 -0.86 4.79 -5.81
N SER A 161 -1.53 4.54 -4.70
CA SER A 161 -2.23 5.62 -4.01
C SER A 161 -2.15 5.59 -2.49
N ARG A 162 -2.43 6.74 -1.88
CA ARG A 162 -2.59 6.91 -0.44
C ARG A 162 -3.88 7.66 -0.15
N THR A 163 -4.60 7.21 0.87
CA THR A 163 -5.94 7.76 1.22
C THR A 163 -6.13 8.11 2.69
N ASP A 164 -5.13 7.82 3.54
CA ASP A 164 -5.15 8.13 4.97
C ASP A 164 -3.85 8.88 5.33
N GLY A 165 -3.80 9.48 6.52
CA GLY A 165 -2.63 10.24 7.02
C GLY A 165 -1.34 9.41 7.13
N GLY A 166 -0.20 10.00 7.51
CA GLY A 166 1.13 9.34 7.51
C GLY A 166 1.85 9.43 6.16
N THR A 167 3.04 8.83 6.03
CA THR A 167 3.90 8.97 4.83
C THR A 167 4.31 7.62 4.24
N VAL A 168 4.23 7.48 2.91
CA VAL A 168 4.91 6.40 2.17
C VAL A 168 6.24 6.94 1.64
N PHE A 169 7.35 6.41 2.15
CA PHE A 169 8.69 6.71 1.64
C PHE A 169 9.00 5.80 0.46
N LEU A 170 9.29 6.38 -0.70
CA LEU A 170 9.68 5.68 -1.93
C LEU A 170 11.19 5.81 -2.09
N ASN A 171 11.93 4.79 -1.66
CA ASN A 171 13.39 4.83 -1.57
C ASN A 171 14.09 4.15 -2.75
N ASN A 172 13.34 3.53 -3.67
CA ASN A 172 13.90 2.86 -4.83
C ASN A 172 13.78 3.72 -6.09
N ASP A 173 14.90 4.31 -6.51
CA ASP A 173 14.95 5.20 -7.67
C ASP A 173 14.68 4.51 -9.02
N ASN A 174 14.61 3.17 -9.05
CA ASN A 174 14.34 2.41 -10.27
C ASN A 174 12.89 1.89 -10.34
N ASN A 175 11.96 2.46 -9.56
CA ASN A 175 10.55 2.10 -9.66
C ASN A 175 10.05 2.29 -11.11
N SER A 176 9.43 1.24 -11.65
CA SER A 176 9.09 1.10 -13.07
C SER A 176 7.59 1.00 -13.33
N PHE A 177 6.77 1.17 -12.29
CA PHE A 177 5.33 1.19 -12.46
C PHE A 177 4.88 2.33 -13.38
N VAL A 178 3.77 2.10 -14.08
CA VAL A 178 3.11 3.10 -14.92
C VAL A 178 1.70 3.36 -14.42
N GLY A 179 1.30 4.62 -14.41
CA GLY A 179 0.04 5.08 -13.82
C GLY A 179 0.31 6.15 -12.76
N ASP A 180 -0.76 6.77 -12.29
CA ASP A 180 -0.64 7.95 -11.45
C ASP A 180 -0.12 7.62 -10.03
N LEU A 181 0.63 8.57 -9.47
CA LEU A 181 0.84 8.65 -8.03
C LEU A 181 -0.32 9.48 -7.45
N SER A 182 -1.25 8.85 -6.73
CA SER A 182 -2.45 9.51 -6.22
C SER A 182 -2.43 9.65 -4.70
N ILE A 183 -2.59 10.86 -4.19
CA ILE A 183 -2.43 11.21 -2.78
C ILE A 183 -3.67 11.98 -2.34
N SER A 184 -4.61 11.27 -1.72
CA SER A 184 -5.87 11.88 -1.25
C SER A 184 -5.72 12.43 0.17
N ASP A 185 -4.91 11.77 0.99
CA ASP A 185 -4.50 12.18 2.34
C ASP A 185 -3.09 11.62 2.61
N GLY A 186 -2.41 12.19 3.61
CA GLY A 186 -1.05 11.84 3.97
C GLY A 186 -0.04 12.28 2.91
N ALA A 187 1.08 11.56 2.80
CA ALA A 187 2.13 11.90 1.86
C ALA A 187 2.75 10.71 1.15
N PHE A 188 3.27 10.96 -0.06
CA PHE A 188 4.38 10.19 -0.62
C PHE A 188 5.63 11.05 -0.61
N ARG A 189 6.75 10.47 -0.17
CA ARG A 189 8.06 11.13 -0.18
C ARG A 189 9.02 10.41 -1.12
N ALA A 190 9.75 11.16 -1.94
CA ALA A 190 10.69 10.61 -2.92
C ALA A 190 11.92 11.51 -3.11
N GLY A 191 13.07 10.87 -3.36
CA GLY A 191 14.33 11.55 -3.68
C GLY A 191 14.52 11.83 -5.18
N THR A 192 13.93 11.01 -6.05
CA THR A 192 14.05 11.18 -7.51
C THR A 192 12.69 11.42 -8.17
N LEU A 193 12.72 12.29 -9.17
CA LEU A 193 11.57 12.73 -9.96
C LEU A 193 12.08 13.04 -11.36
N PHE A 194 11.79 12.16 -12.32
CA PHE A 194 12.21 12.32 -13.72
C PHE A 194 11.02 12.52 -14.65
N ASN A 195 11.28 12.71 -15.94
CA ASN A 195 10.25 12.76 -16.97
C ASN A 195 9.54 11.40 -17.13
N ASN A 196 8.33 11.43 -17.67
CA ASN A 196 7.63 10.27 -18.17
C ASN A 196 8.50 9.49 -19.17
N GLY A 197 8.39 8.16 -19.13
CA GLY A 197 9.23 7.25 -19.88
C GLY A 197 10.55 6.87 -19.20
N THR A 198 10.93 7.52 -18.09
CA THR A 198 12.14 7.22 -17.33
C THR A 198 11.82 6.81 -15.89
N ASN A 199 12.37 5.67 -15.44
CA ASN A 199 12.17 5.17 -14.08
C ASN A 199 12.73 6.16 -13.05
N SER A 200 11.95 6.43 -12.00
CA SER A 200 12.31 7.26 -10.86
C SER A 200 11.65 6.69 -9.61
N ALA A 201 11.92 7.22 -8.42
CA ALA A 201 11.27 6.80 -7.18
C ALA A 201 9.73 6.83 -7.26
N ILE A 202 9.16 7.74 -8.05
CA ILE A 202 7.70 7.83 -8.25
C ILE A 202 7.18 7.11 -9.50
N GLY A 203 7.94 6.15 -10.04
CA GLY A 203 7.55 5.35 -11.20
C GLY A 203 8.15 5.85 -12.51
N ASN A 204 7.76 5.19 -13.60
CA ASN A 204 8.22 5.47 -14.96
C ASN A 204 7.37 6.54 -15.64
N THR A 205 6.05 6.37 -15.60
CA THR A 205 5.10 7.24 -16.31
C THR A 205 3.86 7.44 -15.46
N GLY A 206 3.32 8.66 -15.41
CA GLY A 206 2.11 8.97 -14.66
C GLY A 206 1.99 10.43 -14.28
N ARG A 207 0.85 10.79 -13.72
CA ARG A 207 0.58 12.12 -13.15
C ARG A 207 0.77 12.09 -11.64
N LEU A 208 0.93 13.27 -11.07
CA LEU A 208 0.83 13.51 -9.63
C LEU A 208 -0.59 13.99 -9.33
N VAL A 209 -1.41 13.15 -8.71
CA VAL A 209 -2.81 13.46 -8.39
C VAL A 209 -2.91 13.76 -6.91
N LEU A 210 -3.26 14.98 -6.53
CA LEU A 210 -3.17 15.46 -5.14
C LEU A 210 -4.51 15.98 -4.63
N GLY A 211 -4.83 15.66 -3.38
CA GLY A 211 -6.06 16.10 -2.71
C GLY A 211 -7.29 15.24 -3.02
N GLN A 212 -8.41 15.60 -2.42
CA GLN A 212 -9.73 14.99 -2.60
C GLN A 212 -10.83 15.94 -2.10
N GLY A 213 -12.10 15.65 -2.41
CA GLY A 213 -13.26 16.37 -1.89
C GLY A 213 -13.57 16.12 -0.40
N SER A 214 -12.58 16.30 0.48
CA SER A 214 -12.73 16.18 1.94
C SER A 214 -11.87 17.22 2.67
N GLY A 215 -11.86 17.27 4.00
CA GLY A 215 -11.00 18.20 4.74
C GLY A 215 -9.52 17.81 4.84
N THR A 216 -9.12 16.65 4.29
CA THR A 216 -7.75 16.13 4.42
C THR A 216 -6.84 16.64 3.32
N VAL A 217 -5.52 16.45 3.46
CA VAL A 217 -4.52 17.03 2.56
C VAL A 217 -3.60 15.95 2.03
N GLY A 218 -3.53 15.82 0.71
CA GLY A 218 -2.58 14.95 0.05
C GLY A 218 -1.30 15.70 -0.31
N ARG A 219 -0.14 15.19 0.10
CA ARG A 219 1.16 15.85 -0.09
C ARG A 219 2.12 15.00 -0.90
N PHE A 220 2.76 15.62 -1.89
CA PHE A 220 3.99 15.08 -2.48
C PHE A 220 5.19 15.78 -1.86
N GLU A 221 6.06 15.01 -1.20
CA GLU A 221 7.24 15.53 -0.50
C GLU A 221 8.49 15.16 -1.30
N TYR A 222 9.11 16.14 -1.94
CA TYR A 222 10.34 15.95 -2.71
C TYR A 222 11.57 16.29 -1.87
N SER A 223 12.49 15.33 -1.72
CA SER A 223 13.72 15.48 -0.94
C SER A 223 14.99 15.37 -1.77
N GLY A 224 14.88 15.48 -3.09
CA GLY A 224 16.02 15.45 -4.00
C GLY A 224 16.67 16.82 -4.21
N VAL A 225 17.45 16.90 -5.29
CA VAL A 225 18.12 18.11 -5.77
C VAL A 225 17.31 18.81 -6.86
N THR A 226 17.73 20.00 -7.29
CA THR A 226 17.05 20.77 -8.32
C THR A 226 16.85 19.95 -9.59
N THR A 227 15.61 19.90 -10.07
CA THR A 227 15.23 19.08 -11.22
C THR A 227 14.05 19.68 -11.99
N SER A 228 13.74 19.10 -13.14
CA SER A 228 12.52 19.37 -13.89
C SER A 228 11.85 18.07 -14.32
N THR A 229 10.54 18.10 -14.49
CA THR A 229 9.76 16.96 -14.93
C THR A 229 8.60 17.40 -15.82
N ASP A 230 8.27 16.58 -16.81
CA ASP A 230 7.06 16.68 -17.63
C ASP A 230 5.85 16.01 -16.96
N ARG A 231 5.93 15.62 -15.69
CA ARG A 231 4.76 15.07 -14.99
C ARG A 231 3.73 16.16 -14.76
N LEU A 232 2.49 15.88 -15.18
CA LEU A 232 1.36 16.75 -14.91
C LEU A 232 0.99 16.65 -13.42
N ILE A 233 0.80 17.80 -12.79
CA ILE A 233 0.11 17.86 -11.49
C ILE A 233 -1.38 18.03 -11.72
N LEU A 234 -2.18 17.15 -11.13
CA LEU A 234 -3.63 17.25 -11.08
C LEU A 234 -4.07 17.45 -9.62
N MET A 235 -4.51 18.66 -9.30
CA MET A 235 -5.11 18.98 -8.01
C MET A 235 -6.59 18.61 -8.04
N ARG A 236 -7.06 17.75 -7.13
CA ARG A 236 -8.47 17.40 -6.99
C ARG A 236 -9.14 18.26 -5.95
N ASN A 237 -10.08 19.09 -6.39
CA ASN A 237 -10.86 20.02 -5.55
C ASN A 237 -12.35 19.89 -5.86
N ASP A 238 -12.84 18.66 -5.93
CA ASP A 238 -14.17 18.31 -6.45
C ASP A 238 -15.32 18.53 -5.46
N ALA A 239 -15.06 18.85 -4.18
CA ALA A 239 -16.11 19.17 -3.21
C ALA A 239 -16.23 20.68 -2.91
N VAL A 240 -17.45 21.20 -3.03
CA VAL A 240 -17.82 22.57 -2.64
C VAL A 240 -17.73 22.72 -1.11
N GLY A 241 -17.02 23.73 -0.62
CA GLY A 241 -16.99 24.10 0.80
C GLY A 241 -16.00 23.32 1.69
N THR A 242 -15.44 22.21 1.21
CA THR A 242 -14.35 21.47 1.88
C THR A 242 -13.33 21.02 0.82
N THR A 243 -12.34 21.87 0.53
CA THR A 243 -11.32 21.51 -0.46
C THR A 243 -10.15 20.84 0.22
N GLY A 244 -10.04 19.53 0.02
CA GLY A 244 -8.88 18.77 0.46
C GLY A 244 -7.73 19.17 -0.44
N ARG A 245 -6.73 19.80 0.16
CA ARG A 245 -5.69 20.50 -0.62
C ARG A 245 -4.64 19.49 -1.09
N GLY A 246 -4.19 19.67 -2.32
CA GLY A 246 -2.94 19.09 -2.79
C GLY A 246 -1.77 20.00 -2.42
N ILE A 247 -0.69 19.43 -1.89
CA ILE A 247 0.56 20.17 -1.60
C ILE A 247 1.73 19.47 -2.28
N VAL A 248 2.65 20.26 -2.82
CA VAL A 248 3.99 19.82 -3.20
C VAL A 248 4.98 20.52 -2.27
N ASP A 249 5.67 19.75 -1.44
CA ASP A 249 6.68 20.24 -0.50
C ASP A 249 8.07 19.93 -1.03
N ILE A 250 8.92 20.95 -1.18
CA ILE A 250 10.35 20.78 -1.46
C ILE A 250 11.09 20.83 -0.13
N LEU A 251 11.55 19.66 0.32
CA LEU A 251 12.11 19.49 1.66
C LEU A 251 13.60 19.87 1.74
N THR A 252 14.30 19.87 0.60
CA THR A 252 15.72 20.24 0.54
C THR A 252 15.85 21.75 0.33
N ALA A 253 16.47 22.43 1.29
CA ALA A 253 16.64 23.89 1.24
C ALA A 253 17.49 24.32 0.04
N GLY A 254 17.03 25.35 -0.68
CA GLY A 254 17.73 25.89 -1.85
C GLY A 254 17.45 25.15 -3.16
N GLU A 255 16.73 24.03 -3.12
CA GLU A 255 16.40 23.25 -4.31
C GLU A 255 15.07 23.69 -4.94
N THR A 256 14.92 23.47 -6.25
CA THR A 256 13.70 23.80 -7.00
C THR A 256 13.26 22.63 -7.87
N VAL A 257 11.94 22.43 -8.01
CA VAL A 257 11.36 21.49 -8.97
C VAL A 257 10.51 22.25 -9.98
N VAL A 258 10.79 22.05 -11.27
CA VAL A 258 10.03 22.66 -12.36
C VAL A 258 9.13 21.63 -13.02
N PHE A 259 7.81 21.87 -13.03
CA PHE A 259 6.82 21.04 -13.73
C PHE A 259 6.51 21.63 -15.11
N THR A 260 7.06 21.05 -16.17
CA THR A 260 6.97 21.61 -17.53
C THR A 260 5.62 21.34 -18.20
N ASN A 261 4.89 20.30 -17.79
CA ASN A 261 3.50 20.05 -18.22
C ASN A 261 2.45 20.77 -17.34
N GLY A 262 2.90 21.56 -16.37
CA GLY A 262 2.07 22.46 -15.58
C GLY A 262 1.21 21.79 -14.51
N VAL A 263 0.25 22.57 -14.00
CA VAL A 263 -0.70 22.21 -12.95
C VAL A 263 -2.12 22.38 -13.50
N ARG A 264 -2.98 21.39 -13.27
CA ARG A 264 -4.42 21.45 -13.58
C ARG A 264 -5.23 21.20 -12.32
N THR A 265 -6.41 21.80 -12.25
CA THR A 265 -7.42 21.50 -11.23
C THR A 265 -8.51 20.63 -11.85
N ASN A 266 -8.88 19.54 -11.19
CA ASN A 266 -10.20 18.96 -11.38
C ASN A 266 -11.15 19.84 -10.55
N SER A 267 -11.99 20.61 -11.22
CA SER A 267 -13.13 21.23 -10.57
C SER A 267 -14.19 21.40 -11.64
N SER A 268 -15.43 21.13 -11.29
CA SER A 268 -16.59 21.63 -12.02
C SER A 268 -16.74 23.16 -11.93
N ALA A 269 -15.81 23.83 -11.24
CA ALA A 269 -15.78 25.26 -10.97
C ALA A 269 -14.59 25.97 -11.68
N ILE A 270 -14.25 25.55 -12.91
CA ILE A 270 -13.49 26.43 -13.82
C ILE A 270 -14.47 27.49 -14.34
N ASP A 271 -14.87 28.38 -13.45
CA ASP A 271 -15.38 29.67 -13.80
C ASP A 271 -14.67 30.64 -12.85
N ARG A 272 -13.76 31.45 -13.42
CA ARG A 272 -12.77 32.34 -12.76
C ARG A 272 -11.32 31.84 -12.71
N VAL A 273 -10.73 31.66 -13.89
CA VAL A 273 -9.47 32.35 -14.17
C VAL A 273 -9.77 33.25 -15.36
N ALA A 274 -10.24 34.47 -15.08
CA ALA A 274 -10.26 35.55 -16.05
C ALA A 274 -8.91 36.26 -16.00
N GLU A 275 -8.47 36.68 -17.19
CA GLU A 275 -7.24 37.38 -17.58
C GLU A 275 -6.58 38.29 -16.54
#